data_AF-A0A3N2HIX6-F1
#
_entry.id   AF-A0A3N2HIX6-F1
#
_cell.length_a   1.000
_cell.length_b   1.000
_cell.length_c   1.000
_cell.angle_alpha   90.00
_cell.angle_beta   90.00
_cell.angle_gamma   90.00
#
_symmetry.space_group_name_H-M   'P 1'
#
loop_
_entity.id
_entity.type
_entity.pdbx_description
1 polymer ?
#
loop_
_entity_poly.entity_id
_entity_poly.type
_entity_poly.pdbx_seq_one_letter_code
_entity_poly.pdbx_strand_id
1 'polypeptide(L)'
;MPNLHDYVRWRGDLPFDDDAFNIVDNLVLAALANVELGDLVPPLGGGAVTLQAVGRALTEQEAGTPRSRRLVFVPPALVVDAGSSRRFGEALLSRAVDITDAVTGTQFAAVTVALPDGSSYVAFRGTDNSLVGWREDFTLSFDRVPAQTSAAAYLREVLATTSGPVRVGGHSKGGHLAVFAALSTTPADRERIVHVYDNDGPGLSPEITDLDAREVLRSRTTKIVPEFAVIGRLFESGPASLIVASTGKGIVQHDIMTWQVEGTHLVERATGSARAATVSGLIDAWLEDAAHDDRRDFTDALFTALGAGGATLVQDVARRDHGSFESVLFSLVRSRSETRRSLGTTVRVLRRAVRRVDTSELLRRGQMVRGALLVVVGVLFVEAPVVALQVLGAFATFVVSVVVAVRLLRYAARYRKEHEVRWPWIAGGVFAFALLLVGLANVESLVTPTNLLLGAALIAAGCSSAKDGFPLLYRRPRRGMRGALLLISAAVAVLMGVVALVTADRVMSLFVLQVGLYFIVAGLVEMLFTVHDRVRRAYVDESAIEDLAKFGDDARVS
;
A
#
# COMPACT_ATOMS: atom_id res chain seq x y z
N MET A 1 19.41 1.67 -26.60
CA MET A 1 20.53 2.16 -25.77
C MET A 1 21.15 0.94 -25.13
N PRO A 2 22.48 0.81 -25.13
CA PRO A 2 23.16 -0.33 -24.54
C PRO A 2 22.89 -0.47 -23.04
N ASN A 3 22.82 -1.70 -22.55
CA ASN A 3 22.63 -2.03 -21.14
C ASN A 3 23.68 -3.04 -20.64
N LEU A 4 23.43 -3.63 -19.47
CA LEU A 4 24.36 -4.56 -18.83
C LEU A 4 24.66 -5.83 -19.67
N HIS A 5 23.70 -6.32 -20.46
CA HIS A 5 23.97 -7.44 -21.38
C HIS A 5 24.91 -7.03 -22.51
N ASP A 6 24.68 -5.85 -23.08
CA ASP A 6 25.53 -5.33 -24.15
C ASP A 6 26.95 -5.11 -23.65
N TYR A 7 27.10 -4.62 -22.41
CA TYR A 7 28.39 -4.49 -21.74
C TYR A 7 29.13 -5.83 -21.61
N VAL A 8 28.48 -6.86 -21.06
CA VAL A 8 29.12 -8.17 -20.89
C VAL A 8 29.53 -8.78 -22.24
N ARG A 9 28.72 -8.60 -23.28
CA ARG A 9 29.02 -9.12 -24.63
C ARG A 9 30.14 -8.36 -25.32
N TRP A 10 30.20 -7.04 -25.15
CA TRP A 10 31.18 -6.19 -25.80
C TRP A 10 32.52 -6.15 -25.05
N ARG A 11 32.49 -5.95 -23.73
CA ARG A 11 33.68 -5.79 -22.87
C ARG A 11 34.15 -7.06 -22.19
N GLY A 12 33.36 -8.13 -22.27
CA GLY A 12 33.74 -9.45 -21.79
C GLY A 12 34.95 -10.06 -22.49
N ASP A 13 35.45 -9.42 -23.56
CA ASP A 13 36.62 -9.82 -24.34
C ASP A 13 37.96 -9.55 -23.62
N LEU A 14 38.00 -8.59 -22.69
CA LEU A 14 39.21 -8.16 -21.98
C LEU A 14 39.25 -8.63 -20.51
N PRO A 15 40.34 -9.31 -20.08
CA PRO A 15 40.54 -9.66 -18.67
C PRO A 15 40.77 -8.43 -17.79
N PHE A 16 40.64 -8.60 -16.47
CA PHE A 16 40.87 -7.52 -15.50
C PHE A 16 42.30 -6.96 -15.51
N ASP A 17 43.28 -7.75 -15.96
CA ASP A 17 44.68 -7.32 -16.09
C ASP A 17 44.90 -6.35 -17.25
N ASP A 18 44.09 -6.47 -18.32
CA ASP A 18 44.18 -5.60 -19.51
C ASP A 18 43.30 -4.34 -19.35
N ASP A 19 42.15 -4.46 -18.68
CA ASP A 19 41.25 -3.35 -18.37
C ASP A 19 40.75 -3.50 -16.92
N ALA A 20 41.23 -2.62 -16.04
CA ALA A 20 40.97 -2.70 -14.60
C ALA A 20 39.47 -2.67 -14.26
N PHE A 21 39.13 -3.11 -13.04
CA PHE A 21 37.76 -3.09 -12.53
C PHE A 21 37.12 -1.70 -12.68
N ASN A 22 35.89 -1.66 -13.21
CA ASN A 22 35.12 -0.42 -13.40
C ASN A 22 33.72 -0.49 -12.77
N ILE A 23 32.98 0.62 -12.86
CA ILE A 23 31.68 0.78 -12.21
C ILE A 23 30.59 -0.17 -12.76
N VAL A 24 30.71 -0.59 -14.02
CA VAL A 24 29.74 -1.49 -14.66
C VAL A 24 30.01 -2.95 -14.24
N ASP A 25 31.27 -3.32 -14.00
CA ASP A 25 31.61 -4.62 -13.40
C ASP A 25 30.93 -4.81 -12.04
N ASN A 26 30.84 -3.75 -11.23
CA ASN A 26 30.07 -3.77 -9.98
C ASN A 26 28.61 -4.21 -10.22
N LEU A 27 27.95 -3.67 -11.25
CA LEU A 27 26.57 -4.04 -11.55
C LEU A 27 26.45 -5.50 -11.97
N VAL A 28 27.39 -6.00 -12.79
CA VAL A 28 27.42 -7.42 -13.19
C VAL A 28 27.58 -8.32 -11.95
N LEU A 29 28.53 -8.02 -11.07
CA LEU A 29 28.81 -8.84 -9.89
C LEU A 29 27.70 -8.74 -8.83
N ALA A 30 27.13 -7.55 -8.62
CA ALA A 30 25.96 -7.36 -7.75
C ALA A 30 24.74 -8.13 -8.27
N ALA A 31 24.57 -8.18 -9.60
CA ALA A 31 23.49 -8.92 -10.25
C ALA A 31 23.55 -10.43 -9.99
N LEU A 32 24.75 -11.01 -9.82
CA LEU A 32 24.93 -12.45 -9.56
C LEU A 32 24.21 -12.92 -8.29
N ALA A 33 24.19 -12.10 -7.24
CA ALA A 33 23.49 -12.43 -6.00
C ALA A 33 21.97 -12.51 -6.16
N ASN A 34 21.42 -11.94 -7.24
CA ASN A 34 19.99 -11.93 -7.55
C ASN A 34 19.55 -13.07 -8.49
N VAL A 35 20.46 -14.01 -8.80
CA VAL A 35 20.16 -15.22 -9.56
C VAL A 35 20.03 -16.39 -8.60
N GLU A 36 19.09 -17.31 -8.88
CA GLU A 36 18.97 -18.57 -8.13
C GLU A 36 20.16 -19.48 -8.43
N LEU A 37 21.26 -19.26 -7.72
CA LEU A 37 22.50 -20.04 -7.84
C LEU A 37 22.38 -21.42 -7.16
N GLY A 38 21.42 -21.62 -6.25
CA GLY A 38 21.16 -22.91 -5.60
C GLY A 38 22.43 -23.62 -5.12
N ASP A 39 22.53 -24.92 -5.37
CA ASP A 39 23.70 -25.73 -5.05
C ASP A 39 24.84 -25.60 -6.09
N LEU A 40 24.73 -24.70 -7.08
CA LEU A 40 25.77 -24.52 -8.10
C LEU A 40 27.02 -23.87 -7.53
N VAL A 41 26.89 -23.12 -6.43
CA VAL A 41 28.01 -22.47 -5.75
C VAL A 41 28.19 -23.07 -4.36
N PRO A 42 29.42 -23.47 -3.98
CA PRO A 42 29.66 -24.06 -2.66
C PRO A 42 29.27 -23.13 -1.50
N PRO A 43 28.74 -23.68 -0.40
CA PRO A 43 28.38 -22.90 0.79
C PRO A 43 29.61 -22.39 1.54
N LEU A 44 29.37 -21.65 2.65
CA LEU A 44 30.41 -21.19 3.55
C LEU A 44 31.30 -22.35 4.04
N GLY A 45 32.63 -22.18 3.98
CA GLY A 45 33.60 -23.23 4.31
C GLY A 45 33.81 -24.28 3.20
N GLY A 46 33.04 -24.22 2.12
CA GLY A 46 33.24 -25.04 0.92
C GLY A 46 34.39 -24.53 0.02
N GLY A 47 34.62 -25.25 -1.09
CA GLY A 47 35.55 -24.83 -2.14
C GLY A 47 35.04 -23.64 -2.96
N ALA A 48 35.56 -23.50 -4.18
CA ALA A 48 35.12 -22.48 -5.13
C ALA A 48 34.83 -23.09 -6.50
N VAL A 49 34.02 -22.41 -7.29
CA VAL A 49 33.65 -22.79 -8.66
C VAL A 49 33.82 -21.59 -9.59
N THR A 50 34.24 -21.82 -10.83
CA THR A 50 34.37 -20.73 -11.80
C THR A 50 33.01 -20.25 -12.27
N LEU A 51 32.87 -18.96 -12.58
CA LEU A 51 31.64 -18.41 -13.17
C LEU A 51 31.31 -19.09 -14.51
N GLN A 52 32.32 -19.50 -15.27
CA GLN A 52 32.15 -20.30 -16.47
C GLN A 52 31.43 -21.62 -16.20
N ALA A 53 31.82 -22.36 -15.15
CA ALA A 53 31.17 -23.61 -14.79
C ALA A 53 29.73 -23.39 -14.30
N VAL A 54 29.47 -22.34 -13.54
CA VAL A 54 28.11 -21.94 -13.12
C VAL A 54 27.25 -21.60 -14.34
N GLY A 55 27.75 -20.79 -15.26
CA GLY A 55 27.05 -20.42 -16.50
C GLY A 55 26.67 -21.65 -17.34
N ARG A 56 27.62 -22.59 -17.51
CA ARG A 56 27.36 -23.85 -18.21
C ARG A 56 26.26 -24.68 -17.52
N ALA A 57 26.33 -24.82 -16.20
CA ALA A 57 25.33 -25.57 -15.44
C ALA A 57 23.93 -24.93 -15.52
N LEU A 58 23.83 -23.60 -15.56
CA LEU A 58 22.57 -22.88 -15.76
C LEU A 58 21.96 -23.18 -17.15
N THR A 59 22.77 -23.19 -18.21
CA THR A 59 22.32 -23.58 -19.55
C THR A 59 21.81 -25.02 -19.59
N GLU A 60 22.52 -25.95 -18.94
CA GLU A 60 22.12 -27.36 -18.85
C GLU A 60 20.81 -27.55 -18.06
N GLN A 61 20.59 -26.77 -17.00
CA GLN A 61 19.34 -26.80 -16.23
C GLN A 61 18.13 -26.25 -17.00
N GLU A 62 18.30 -25.17 -17.77
CA GLU A 62 17.21 -24.59 -18.57
C GLU A 62 16.68 -25.54 -19.66
N ALA A 63 17.53 -26.44 -20.16
CA ALA A 63 17.14 -27.47 -21.13
C ALA A 63 16.26 -28.58 -20.54
N GLY A 64 16.20 -28.73 -19.20
CA GLY A 64 15.61 -29.89 -18.53
C GLY A 64 14.31 -29.64 -17.75
N THR A 65 14.05 -28.43 -17.23
CA THR A 65 12.82 -28.16 -16.43
C THR A 65 12.51 -26.66 -16.35
N PRO A 66 11.24 -26.21 -16.46
CA PRO A 66 10.90 -24.82 -16.22
C PRO A 66 11.17 -24.43 -14.76
N ARG A 67 12.01 -23.42 -14.52
CA ARG A 67 12.25 -22.86 -13.18
C ARG A 67 10.93 -22.44 -12.53
N SER A 68 10.82 -22.66 -11.23
CA SER A 68 9.77 -22.06 -10.42
C SER A 68 9.88 -20.54 -10.58
N ARG A 69 8.78 -19.86 -10.88
CA ARG A 69 8.73 -18.41 -11.15
C ARG A 69 8.91 -17.58 -9.87
N ARG A 70 9.92 -17.85 -9.05
CA ARG A 70 10.35 -16.91 -8.01
C ARG A 70 11.10 -15.77 -8.69
N LEU A 71 10.30 -14.85 -9.22
CA LEU A 71 10.61 -13.46 -9.58
C LEU A 71 12.09 -13.12 -9.71
N VAL A 72 12.72 -13.71 -10.73
CA VAL A 72 14.11 -13.48 -11.08
C VAL A 72 14.22 -12.11 -11.75
N PHE A 73 14.95 -11.20 -11.10
CA PHE A 73 15.21 -9.84 -11.59
C PHE A 73 16.35 -9.80 -12.61
N VAL A 74 17.33 -10.70 -12.49
CA VAL A 74 18.47 -10.80 -13.42
C VAL A 74 18.32 -12.06 -14.25
N PRO A 75 18.12 -11.95 -15.58
CA PRO A 75 17.95 -13.15 -16.40
C PRO A 75 19.18 -14.06 -16.27
N PRO A 76 19.01 -15.40 -16.15
CA PRO A 76 20.13 -16.33 -16.11
C PRO A 76 21.10 -16.15 -17.28
N ALA A 77 20.60 -15.67 -18.42
CA ALA A 77 21.39 -15.28 -19.57
C ALA A 77 22.54 -14.31 -19.25
N LEU A 78 22.41 -13.41 -18.26
CA LEU A 78 23.52 -12.53 -17.87
C LEU A 78 24.67 -13.34 -17.26
N VAL A 79 24.37 -14.32 -16.42
CA VAL A 79 25.35 -15.21 -15.79
C VAL A 79 26.00 -16.11 -16.83
N VAL A 80 25.21 -16.60 -17.80
CA VAL A 80 25.70 -17.39 -18.93
C VAL A 80 26.66 -16.57 -19.81
N ASP A 81 26.25 -15.36 -20.19
CA ASP A 81 27.08 -14.45 -21.00
C ASP A 81 28.36 -14.06 -20.24
N ALA A 82 28.26 -13.77 -18.93
CA ALA A 82 29.41 -13.42 -18.10
C ALA A 82 30.35 -14.62 -17.89
N GLY A 83 29.82 -15.82 -17.63
CA GLY A 83 30.61 -17.04 -17.49
C GLY A 83 31.31 -17.45 -18.78
N SER A 84 30.76 -17.10 -19.94
CA SER A 84 31.37 -17.35 -21.25
C SER A 84 32.41 -16.30 -21.65
N SER A 85 32.54 -15.22 -20.88
CA SER A 85 33.45 -14.11 -21.16
C SER A 85 34.86 -14.37 -20.64
N ARG A 86 35.88 -13.77 -21.26
CA ARG A 86 37.25 -13.76 -20.75
C ARG A 86 37.37 -12.91 -19.48
N ARG A 87 36.58 -11.84 -19.38
CA ARG A 87 36.59 -10.92 -18.24
C ARG A 87 36.18 -11.59 -16.94
N PHE A 88 35.04 -12.29 -16.94
CA PHE A 88 34.44 -12.84 -15.72
C PHE A 88 34.50 -14.36 -15.61
N GLY A 89 34.77 -15.09 -16.70
CA GLY A 89 34.64 -16.55 -16.73
C GLY A 89 35.49 -17.28 -15.69
N GLU A 90 36.71 -16.79 -15.44
CA GLU A 90 37.65 -17.35 -14.46
C GLU A 90 37.40 -16.88 -13.02
N ALA A 91 36.47 -15.95 -12.79
CA ALA A 91 36.13 -15.51 -11.46
C ALA A 91 35.59 -16.68 -10.61
N LEU A 92 36.04 -16.77 -9.37
CA LEU A 92 35.75 -17.90 -8.47
C LEU A 92 34.64 -17.54 -7.48
N LEU A 93 33.49 -18.18 -7.62
CA LEU A 93 32.35 -18.04 -6.73
C LEU A 93 32.47 -19.02 -5.56
N SER A 94 32.24 -18.52 -4.35
CA SER A 94 32.29 -19.31 -3.12
C SER A 94 31.37 -18.71 -2.06
N ARG A 95 31.22 -19.44 -0.94
CA ARG A 95 30.52 -18.96 0.26
C ARG A 95 29.09 -18.52 -0.05
N ALA A 96 28.39 -19.24 -0.92
CA ALA A 96 27.00 -18.93 -1.18
C ALA A 96 26.16 -19.18 0.08
N VAL A 97 25.29 -18.22 0.40
CA VAL A 97 24.31 -18.32 1.47
C VAL A 97 22.97 -17.93 0.88
N ASP A 98 21.94 -18.73 1.14
CA ASP A 98 20.54 -18.38 0.85
C ASP A 98 19.67 -18.85 2.02
N ILE A 99 19.26 -17.90 2.85
CA ILE A 99 18.49 -18.12 4.06
C ILE A 99 17.12 -17.46 3.86
N THR A 100 16.08 -18.29 3.92
CA THR A 100 14.69 -17.86 3.99
C THR A 100 14.04 -18.50 5.21
N ASP A 101 13.69 -17.68 6.21
CA ASP A 101 13.01 -18.13 7.42
C ASP A 101 11.70 -17.36 7.57
N ALA A 102 10.58 -18.07 7.42
CA ALA A 102 9.23 -17.50 7.52
C ALA A 102 8.84 -17.14 8.97
N VAL A 103 9.47 -17.73 9.98
CA VAL A 103 9.17 -17.48 11.39
C VAL A 103 9.81 -16.17 11.84
N THR A 104 11.10 -15.97 11.51
CA THR A 104 11.80 -14.72 11.81
C THR A 104 11.59 -13.65 10.75
N GLY A 105 10.99 -14.00 9.61
CA GLY A 105 10.84 -13.11 8.45
C GLY A 105 12.17 -12.83 7.73
N THR A 106 13.22 -13.60 8.02
CA THR A 106 14.56 -13.36 7.47
C THR A 106 14.64 -13.79 6.01
N GLN A 107 15.01 -12.87 5.13
CA GLN A 107 15.45 -13.17 3.77
C GLN A 107 16.84 -12.59 3.54
N PHE A 108 17.85 -13.45 3.48
CA PHE A 108 19.24 -13.05 3.31
C PHE A 108 19.94 -13.98 2.35
N ALA A 109 20.63 -13.43 1.35
CA ALA A 109 21.53 -14.19 0.50
C ALA A 109 22.77 -13.38 0.13
N ALA A 110 23.88 -14.07 -0.03
CA ALA A 110 25.16 -13.47 -0.36
C ALA A 110 26.06 -14.46 -1.12
N VAL A 111 26.97 -13.93 -1.92
CA VAL A 111 28.03 -14.72 -2.58
C VAL A 111 29.32 -13.91 -2.61
N THR A 112 30.46 -14.59 -2.48
CA THR A 112 31.78 -13.98 -2.61
C THR A 112 32.40 -14.41 -3.94
N VAL A 113 32.87 -13.44 -4.71
CA VAL A 113 33.50 -13.63 -6.01
C VAL A 113 34.95 -13.20 -5.93
N ALA A 114 35.89 -14.13 -5.99
CA ALA A 114 37.30 -13.81 -6.13
C ALA A 114 37.63 -13.54 -7.61
N LEU A 115 38.25 -12.39 -7.87
CA LEU A 115 38.60 -11.94 -9.21
C LEU A 115 40.06 -12.28 -9.54
N PRO A 116 40.40 -12.48 -10.82
CA PRO A 116 41.77 -12.75 -11.26
C PRO A 116 42.80 -11.69 -10.84
N ASP A 117 42.38 -10.44 -10.63
CA ASP A 117 43.22 -9.32 -10.16
C ASP A 117 43.64 -9.43 -8.67
N GLY A 118 43.27 -10.52 -7.99
CA GLY A 118 43.56 -10.77 -6.59
C GLY A 118 42.63 -10.06 -5.60
N SER A 119 41.61 -9.35 -6.09
CA SER A 119 40.57 -8.75 -5.26
C SER A 119 39.36 -9.69 -5.10
N SER A 120 38.53 -9.41 -4.10
CA SER A 120 37.25 -10.09 -3.91
C SER A 120 36.08 -9.11 -3.97
N TYR A 121 34.95 -9.57 -4.50
CA TYR A 121 33.69 -8.85 -4.50
C TYR A 121 32.67 -9.61 -3.65
N VAL A 122 32.13 -8.97 -2.62
CA VAL A 122 31.03 -9.50 -1.80
C VAL A 122 29.72 -8.93 -2.33
N ALA A 123 28.87 -9.80 -2.88
CA ALA A 123 27.58 -9.42 -3.44
C ALA A 123 26.45 -9.84 -2.51
N PHE A 124 25.63 -8.88 -2.07
CA PHE A 124 24.41 -9.13 -1.30
C PHE A 124 23.17 -9.09 -2.19
N ARG A 125 22.25 -10.04 -1.99
CA ARG A 125 20.99 -10.13 -2.73
C ARG A 125 20.02 -9.03 -2.27
N GLY A 126 19.32 -8.46 -3.25
CA GLY A 126 18.18 -7.58 -3.03
C GLY A 126 16.91 -8.31 -2.57
N THR A 127 15.84 -7.56 -2.45
CA THR A 127 14.47 -8.08 -2.37
C THR A 127 13.99 -8.47 -3.77
N ASP A 128 12.98 -9.33 -3.87
CA ASP A 128 12.28 -9.49 -5.15
C ASP A 128 11.37 -8.28 -5.43
N ASN A 129 10.91 -8.11 -6.68
CA ASN A 129 9.95 -7.05 -7.04
C ASN A 129 8.55 -7.26 -6.43
N SER A 130 8.41 -8.17 -5.46
CA SER A 130 7.15 -8.37 -4.76
C SER A 130 6.84 -7.18 -3.85
N LEU A 131 5.56 -6.97 -3.58
CA LEU A 131 5.14 -5.99 -2.57
C LEU A 131 5.70 -6.31 -1.18
N VAL A 132 5.95 -7.60 -0.89
CA VAL A 132 6.55 -8.05 0.38
C VAL A 132 8.02 -7.62 0.46
N GLY A 133 8.77 -7.81 -0.62
CA GLY A 133 10.15 -7.35 -0.74
C GLY A 133 10.26 -5.85 -0.55
N TRP A 134 9.42 -5.08 -1.24
CA TRP A 134 9.43 -3.62 -1.10
C TRP A 134 8.98 -3.13 0.29
N ARG A 135 8.09 -3.87 0.98
CA ARG A 135 7.76 -3.59 2.39
C ARG A 135 8.98 -3.76 3.29
N GLU A 136 9.81 -4.77 3.03
CA GLU A 136 11.07 -4.97 3.74
C GLU A 136 12.04 -3.80 3.47
N ASP A 137 12.15 -3.31 2.24
CA ASP A 137 13.02 -2.17 1.87
C ASP A 137 12.65 -0.89 2.63
N PHE A 138 11.35 -0.62 2.80
CA PHE A 138 10.90 0.49 3.64
C PHE A 138 11.24 0.25 5.11
N THR A 139 11.04 -0.96 5.63
CA THR A 139 11.32 -1.28 7.04
C THR A 139 12.82 -1.18 7.37
N LEU A 140 13.68 -1.67 6.46
CA LEU A 140 15.15 -1.62 6.53
C LEU A 140 15.69 -0.22 6.76
N SER A 141 15.01 0.77 6.21
CA SER A 141 15.47 2.15 6.24
C SER A 141 15.36 2.81 7.62
N PHE A 142 14.49 2.32 8.51
CA PHE A 142 14.23 2.90 9.84
C PHE A 142 14.26 1.92 11.01
N ASP A 143 14.47 0.62 10.75
CA ASP A 143 14.53 -0.41 11.78
C ASP A 143 15.65 -1.43 11.52
N ARG A 144 16.11 -2.08 12.59
CA ARG A 144 17.07 -3.17 12.48
C ARG A 144 16.36 -4.45 12.07
N VAL A 145 16.74 -5.01 10.92
CA VAL A 145 16.20 -6.29 10.46
C VAL A 145 17.26 -7.40 10.53
N PRO A 146 16.87 -8.68 10.71
CA PRO A 146 17.83 -9.78 10.81
C PRO A 146 18.84 -9.86 9.65
N ALA A 147 18.43 -9.49 8.42
CA ALA A 147 19.29 -9.51 7.24
C ALA A 147 20.53 -8.59 7.38
N GLN A 148 20.42 -7.45 8.07
CA GLN A 148 21.55 -6.54 8.34
C GLN A 148 22.61 -7.23 9.23
N THR A 149 22.18 -7.89 10.30
CA THR A 149 23.06 -8.66 11.18
C THR A 149 23.73 -9.82 10.44
N SER A 150 22.98 -10.52 9.59
CA SER A 150 23.52 -11.58 8.73
C SER A 150 24.55 -11.06 7.74
N ALA A 151 24.31 -9.90 7.11
CA ALA A 151 25.25 -9.27 6.19
C ALA A 151 26.56 -8.86 6.88
N ALA A 152 26.47 -8.26 8.08
CA ALA A 152 27.63 -7.91 8.88
C ALA A 152 28.43 -9.15 9.31
N ALA A 153 27.75 -10.22 9.73
CA ALA A 153 28.41 -11.49 10.07
C ALA A 153 29.10 -12.12 8.86
N TYR A 154 28.44 -12.13 7.71
CA TYR A 154 28.99 -12.65 6.46
C TYR A 154 30.24 -11.89 6.02
N LEU A 155 30.19 -10.56 5.97
CA LEU A 155 31.34 -9.75 5.55
C LEU A 155 32.54 -9.93 6.48
N ARG A 156 32.31 -9.98 7.80
CA ARG A 156 33.35 -10.24 8.79
C ARG A 156 34.03 -11.59 8.57
N GLU A 157 33.26 -12.63 8.26
CA GLU A 157 33.80 -13.96 7.94
C GLU A 157 34.63 -13.95 6.65
N VAL A 158 34.16 -13.23 5.61
CA VAL A 158 34.93 -13.06 4.38
C VAL A 158 36.24 -12.34 4.66
N LEU A 159 36.22 -11.25 5.44
CA LEU A 159 37.43 -10.51 5.81
C LEU A 159 38.37 -11.36 6.68
N ALA A 160 37.86 -12.22 7.55
CA ALA A 160 38.68 -13.12 8.35
C ALA A 160 39.35 -14.24 7.53
N THR A 161 38.71 -14.70 6.45
CA THR A 161 39.11 -15.93 5.72
C THR A 161 39.68 -15.69 4.32
N THR A 162 39.70 -14.44 3.85
CA THR A 162 40.28 -14.06 2.56
C THR A 162 41.46 -13.11 2.78
N SER A 163 42.37 -13.05 1.81
CA SER A 163 43.42 -12.03 1.73
C SER A 163 43.11 -11.05 0.60
N GLY A 164 43.79 -9.90 0.60
CA GLY A 164 43.69 -8.90 -0.46
C GLY A 164 42.52 -7.92 -0.33
N PRO A 165 42.38 -7.02 -1.33
CA PRO A 165 41.34 -5.98 -1.37
C PRO A 165 39.93 -6.56 -1.50
N VAL A 166 38.97 -5.97 -0.79
CA VAL A 166 37.56 -6.36 -0.85
C VAL A 166 36.70 -5.19 -1.33
N ARG A 167 35.88 -5.44 -2.34
CA ARG A 167 34.75 -4.60 -2.74
C ARG A 167 33.47 -5.22 -2.24
N VAL A 168 32.52 -4.40 -1.81
CA VAL A 168 31.23 -4.87 -1.29
C VAL A 168 30.13 -4.15 -2.05
N GLY A 169 29.08 -4.85 -2.45
CA GLY A 169 27.95 -4.17 -3.06
C GLY A 169 26.72 -5.04 -3.24
N GLY A 170 25.69 -4.43 -3.77
CA GLY A 170 24.41 -5.07 -4.04
C GLY A 170 23.44 -4.09 -4.67
N HIS A 171 22.26 -4.60 -5.04
CA HIS A 171 21.18 -3.80 -5.59
C HIS A 171 19.96 -3.81 -4.65
N SER A 172 19.23 -2.70 -4.58
CA SER A 172 18.08 -2.52 -3.68
C SER A 172 18.46 -2.82 -2.22
N LYS A 173 17.74 -3.70 -1.50
CA LYS A 173 18.16 -4.23 -0.19
C LYS A 173 19.64 -4.62 -0.15
N GLY A 174 20.18 -5.23 -1.20
CA GLY A 174 21.57 -5.64 -1.25
C GLY A 174 22.55 -4.47 -1.14
N GLY A 175 22.21 -3.31 -1.73
CA GLY A 175 22.99 -2.09 -1.61
C GLY A 175 22.99 -1.54 -0.19
N HIS A 176 21.82 -1.53 0.45
CA HIS A 176 21.68 -1.19 1.87
C HIS A 176 22.48 -2.13 2.78
N LEU A 177 22.39 -3.44 2.56
CA LEU A 177 23.14 -4.46 3.31
C LEU A 177 24.65 -4.29 3.14
N ALA A 178 25.12 -3.93 1.94
CA ALA A 178 26.53 -3.66 1.67
C ALA A 178 27.06 -2.51 2.53
N VAL A 179 26.32 -1.39 2.58
CA VAL A 179 26.70 -0.22 3.39
C VAL A 179 26.64 -0.57 4.88
N PHE A 180 25.56 -1.22 5.34
CA PHE A 180 25.41 -1.61 6.75
C PHE A 180 26.53 -2.56 7.20
N ALA A 181 26.82 -3.59 6.40
CA ALA A 181 27.85 -4.56 6.72
C ALA A 181 29.23 -3.91 6.82
N ALA A 182 29.58 -3.03 5.86
CA ALA A 182 30.84 -2.30 5.88
C ALA A 182 30.96 -1.40 7.12
N LEU A 183 29.90 -0.70 7.51
CA LEU A 183 29.87 0.14 8.72
C LEU A 183 30.04 -0.67 10.00
N SER A 184 29.58 -1.91 10.01
CA SER A 184 29.65 -2.83 11.15
C SER A 184 31.01 -3.50 11.32
N THR A 185 31.97 -3.25 10.44
CA THR A 185 33.34 -3.80 10.54
C THR A 185 34.23 -3.02 11.50
N THR A 186 35.26 -3.68 12.02
CA THR A 186 36.30 -3.03 12.83
C THR A 186 37.13 -2.06 11.97
N PRO A 187 37.77 -1.04 12.55
CA PRO A 187 38.64 -0.13 11.80
C PRO A 187 39.73 -0.85 10.98
N ALA A 188 40.33 -1.92 11.53
CA ALA A 188 41.35 -2.71 10.84
C ALA A 188 40.79 -3.48 9.65
N ASP A 189 39.63 -4.13 9.82
CA ASP A 189 38.96 -4.85 8.72
C ASP A 189 38.51 -3.89 7.61
N ARG A 190 38.07 -2.68 8.00
CA ARG A 190 37.60 -1.63 7.09
C ARG A 190 38.68 -1.13 6.14
N GLU A 191 39.96 -1.18 6.53
CA GLU A 191 41.05 -0.77 5.64
C GLU A 191 41.11 -1.61 4.37
N ARG A 192 40.74 -2.89 4.45
CA ARG A 192 40.67 -3.81 3.30
C ARG A 192 39.48 -3.56 2.38
N ILE A 193 38.45 -2.88 2.87
CA ILE A 193 37.30 -2.49 2.06
C ILE A 193 37.72 -1.29 1.21
N VAL A 194 38.06 -1.58 -0.05
CA VAL A 194 38.54 -0.56 -0.99
C VAL A 194 37.39 0.24 -1.59
N HIS A 195 36.19 -0.36 -1.69
CA HIS A 195 35.00 0.33 -2.18
C HIS A 195 33.70 -0.35 -1.74
N VAL A 196 32.66 0.45 -1.53
CA VAL A 196 31.29 0.00 -1.28
C VAL A 196 30.38 0.55 -2.39
N TYR A 197 29.63 -0.31 -3.05
CA TYR A 197 28.67 0.06 -4.08
C TYR A 197 27.24 -0.15 -3.60
N ASP A 198 26.50 0.96 -3.48
CA ASP A 198 25.07 0.97 -3.18
C ASP A 198 24.30 1.25 -4.47
N ASN A 199 23.80 0.19 -5.13
CA ASN A 199 23.05 0.31 -6.37
C ASN A 199 21.55 0.44 -6.06
N ASP A 200 21.09 1.69 -5.90
CA ASP A 200 19.70 2.07 -5.64
C ASP A 200 19.08 1.45 -4.38
N GLY A 201 19.89 1.20 -3.34
CA GLY A 201 19.42 0.72 -2.05
C GLY A 201 18.91 1.84 -1.13
N PRO A 202 17.95 1.56 -0.24
CA PRO A 202 17.47 2.55 0.72
C PRO A 202 18.58 2.99 1.67
N GLY A 203 18.53 4.25 2.10
CA GLY A 203 19.46 4.82 3.07
C GLY A 203 19.35 4.19 4.46
N LEU A 204 20.28 4.56 5.33
CA LEU A 204 20.34 4.13 6.72
C LEU A 204 19.91 5.28 7.62
N SER A 205 18.92 5.06 8.49
CA SER A 205 18.57 6.06 9.50
C SER A 205 19.75 6.31 10.45
N PRO A 206 19.89 7.54 10.98
CA PRO A 206 20.86 7.84 12.03
C PRO A 206 20.69 6.99 13.30
N GLU A 207 19.49 6.46 13.57
CA GLU A 207 19.21 5.66 14.76
C GLU A 207 19.85 4.27 14.70
N ILE A 208 20.14 3.77 13.49
CA ILE A 208 20.74 2.44 13.28
C ILE A 208 22.24 2.51 12.91
N THR A 209 22.82 3.70 12.79
CA THR A 209 24.17 3.91 12.25
C THR A 209 25.04 4.75 13.18
N ASP A 210 26.29 4.34 13.36
CA ASP A 210 27.33 5.19 13.95
C ASP A 210 27.79 6.25 12.92
N LEU A 211 27.56 7.53 13.26
CA LEU A 211 27.84 8.67 12.38
C LEU A 211 29.35 8.83 12.08
N ASP A 212 30.22 8.48 13.01
CA ASP A 212 31.67 8.62 12.82
C ASP A 212 32.18 7.55 11.84
N ALA A 213 31.68 6.32 11.99
CA ALA A 213 31.97 5.24 11.05
C ALA A 213 31.46 5.54 9.64
N ARG A 214 30.30 6.23 9.55
CA ARG A 214 29.69 6.66 8.29
C ARG A 214 30.54 7.66 7.54
N GLU A 215 31.09 8.66 8.22
CA GLU A 215 31.93 9.66 7.56
C GLU A 215 33.22 9.04 6.98
N VAL A 216 33.81 8.07 7.68
CA VAL A 216 35.01 7.36 7.20
C VAL A 216 34.73 6.59 5.90
N LEU A 217 33.62 5.86 5.84
CA LEU A 217 33.25 5.08 4.65
C LEU A 217 32.69 5.93 3.52
N ARG A 218 32.18 7.14 3.80
CA ARG A 218 31.57 8.02 2.81
C ARG A 218 32.44 8.26 1.57
N SER A 219 33.75 8.39 1.76
CA SER A 219 34.71 8.61 0.66
C SER A 219 34.94 7.38 -0.24
N ARG A 220 34.58 6.18 0.24
CA ARG A 220 34.74 4.90 -0.45
C ARG A 220 33.41 4.28 -0.85
N THR A 221 32.30 5.00 -0.65
CA THR A 221 30.96 4.54 -1.01
C THR A 221 30.49 5.28 -2.26
N THR A 222 30.19 4.54 -3.32
CA THR A 222 29.47 5.07 -4.48
C THR A 222 28.03 4.60 -4.42
N LYS A 223 27.12 5.57 -4.30
CA LYS A 223 25.68 5.33 -4.43
C LYS A 223 25.23 5.67 -5.83
N ILE A 224 24.60 4.74 -6.52
CA ILE A 224 24.12 4.89 -7.89
C ILE A 224 22.61 4.78 -7.87
N VAL A 225 21.90 5.72 -8.48
CA VAL A 225 20.44 5.75 -8.52
C VAL A 225 19.96 6.12 -9.93
N PRO A 226 18.80 5.62 -10.39
CA PRO A 226 18.24 6.05 -11.66
C PRO A 226 17.69 7.48 -11.60
N GLU A 227 17.36 8.05 -12.77
CA GLU A 227 16.65 9.34 -12.86
C GLU A 227 15.38 9.37 -12.00
N PHE A 228 14.60 8.29 -12.01
CA PHE A 228 13.42 8.10 -11.15
C PHE A 228 13.77 7.20 -9.95
N ALA A 229 14.42 7.76 -8.94
CA ALA A 229 14.79 7.04 -7.72
C ALA A 229 13.83 7.39 -6.56
N VAL A 230 13.04 6.41 -6.14
CA VAL A 230 12.21 6.50 -4.91
C VAL A 230 12.87 5.71 -3.79
N ILE A 231 13.22 4.44 -4.03
CA ILE A 231 13.82 3.55 -3.04
C ILE A 231 15.21 4.01 -2.64
N GLY A 232 16.10 4.24 -3.60
CA GLY A 232 17.46 4.68 -3.33
C GLY A 232 17.56 5.97 -2.52
N ARG A 233 16.51 6.79 -2.53
CA ARG A 233 16.45 8.08 -1.83
C ARG A 233 15.79 8.01 -0.45
N LEU A 234 15.18 6.89 -0.07
CA LEU A 234 14.59 6.73 1.26
C LEU A 234 15.65 6.92 2.34
N PHE A 235 15.42 7.81 3.32
CA PHE A 235 16.35 8.08 4.44
C PHE A 235 17.79 8.41 4.00
N GLU A 236 17.95 8.93 2.78
CA GLU A 236 19.26 9.33 2.28
C GLU A 236 19.73 10.59 3.01
N SER A 237 20.83 10.44 3.74
CA SER A 237 21.48 11.52 4.50
C SER A 237 22.96 11.53 4.12
N GLY A 238 23.32 12.06 2.95
CA GLY A 238 24.67 11.90 2.42
C GLY A 238 24.90 12.48 1.03
N PRO A 239 26.12 12.33 0.47
CA PRO A 239 26.59 13.05 -0.70
C PRO A 239 25.87 12.63 -1.99
N ALA A 240 26.05 13.44 -3.05
CA ALA A 240 25.40 13.29 -4.34
C ALA A 240 25.53 11.87 -4.90
N SER A 241 24.40 11.15 -4.92
CA SER A 241 24.29 9.88 -5.63
C SER A 241 24.57 10.11 -7.12
N LEU A 242 25.28 9.17 -7.74
CA LEU A 242 25.45 9.16 -9.18
C LEU A 242 24.11 8.86 -9.83
N ILE A 243 23.55 9.84 -10.54
CA ILE A 243 22.25 9.68 -11.21
C ILE A 243 22.49 9.16 -12.62
N VAL A 244 21.89 8.02 -12.94
CA VAL A 244 22.12 7.35 -14.23
C VAL A 244 20.86 7.28 -15.06
N ALA A 245 21.05 7.33 -16.38
CA ALA A 245 19.98 7.21 -17.35
C ALA A 245 19.44 5.78 -17.37
N SER A 246 18.12 5.67 -17.55
CA SER A 246 17.44 4.37 -17.68
C SER A 246 16.54 4.35 -18.91
N THR A 247 16.44 3.19 -19.54
CA THR A 247 15.42 2.91 -20.58
C THR A 247 14.05 2.61 -19.99
N GLY A 248 13.99 2.30 -18.69
CA GLY A 248 12.77 2.11 -17.91
C GLY A 248 12.00 3.42 -17.71
N LYS A 249 10.73 3.30 -17.31
CA LYS A 249 9.86 4.44 -17.00
C LYS A 249 9.32 4.33 -15.57
N GLY A 250 9.34 5.44 -14.84
CA GLY A 250 8.86 5.48 -13.46
C GLY A 250 9.60 4.48 -12.59
N ILE A 251 8.86 3.73 -11.77
CA ILE A 251 9.44 2.79 -10.80
C ILE A 251 10.23 1.64 -11.43
N VAL A 252 9.98 1.33 -12.71
CA VAL A 252 10.72 0.29 -13.46
C VAL A 252 12.20 0.67 -13.61
N GLN A 253 12.56 1.95 -13.49
CA GLN A 253 13.96 2.37 -13.53
C GLN A 253 14.79 1.85 -12.34
N HIS A 254 14.14 1.36 -11.27
CA HIS A 254 14.82 0.64 -10.19
C HIS A 254 15.50 -0.63 -10.70
N ASP A 255 15.11 -1.14 -11.87
CA ASP A 255 15.76 -2.28 -12.50
C ASP A 255 17.13 -1.94 -13.11
N ILE A 256 18.23 -2.47 -12.55
CA ILE A 256 19.59 -2.22 -13.04
C ILE A 256 19.79 -2.69 -14.49
N MET A 257 19.00 -3.67 -14.96
CA MET A 257 19.05 -4.13 -16.35
C MET A 257 18.52 -3.07 -17.33
N THR A 258 17.84 -2.05 -16.83
CA THR A 258 17.34 -0.92 -17.64
C THR A 258 18.33 0.23 -17.72
N TRP A 259 19.39 0.24 -16.90
CA TRP A 259 20.37 1.32 -16.82
C TRP A 259 21.25 1.34 -18.06
N GLN A 260 21.50 2.55 -18.57
CA GLN A 260 22.23 2.74 -19.81
C GLN A 260 23.73 2.75 -19.56
N VAL A 261 24.45 2.00 -20.39
CA VAL A 261 25.90 1.86 -20.32
C VAL A 261 26.54 2.47 -21.58
N GLU A 262 27.67 3.13 -21.40
CA GLU A 262 28.53 3.61 -22.48
C GLU A 262 29.98 3.25 -22.17
N GLY A 263 30.54 2.29 -22.92
CA GLY A 263 31.87 1.77 -22.65
C GLY A 263 31.97 1.13 -21.26
N THR A 264 32.90 1.64 -20.44
CA THR A 264 33.12 1.23 -19.04
C THR A 264 32.40 2.12 -18.02
N HIS A 265 31.46 2.95 -18.48
CA HIS A 265 30.77 3.95 -17.68
C HIS A 265 29.25 3.80 -17.74
N LEU A 266 28.57 4.32 -16.72
CA LEU A 266 27.13 4.52 -16.75
C LEU A 266 26.82 5.87 -17.38
N VAL A 267 25.75 5.93 -18.17
CA VAL A 267 25.34 7.18 -18.80
C VAL A 267 24.76 8.09 -17.71
N GLU A 268 25.52 9.10 -17.31
CA GLU A 268 25.17 9.98 -16.20
C GLU A 268 24.10 11.02 -16.57
N ARG A 269 23.44 11.55 -15.53
CA ARG A 269 22.46 12.64 -15.61
C ARG A 269 22.74 13.66 -14.52
N ALA A 270 22.64 14.93 -14.88
CA ALA A 270 22.91 16.02 -13.95
C ALA A 270 21.87 16.11 -12.81
N THR A 271 20.61 15.73 -13.10
CA THR A 271 19.49 15.88 -12.16
C THR A 271 18.53 14.71 -12.24
N GLY A 272 17.95 14.36 -11.10
CA GLY A 272 16.88 13.36 -11.02
C GLY A 272 15.53 13.92 -11.48
N SER A 273 14.55 13.04 -11.54
CA SER A 273 13.18 13.37 -11.92
C SER A 273 12.51 14.25 -10.87
N ALA A 274 11.96 15.40 -11.28
CA ALA A 274 11.17 16.27 -10.40
C ALA A 274 9.95 15.53 -9.80
N ARG A 275 9.39 14.57 -10.54
CA ARG A 275 8.29 13.71 -10.06
C ARG A 275 8.78 12.77 -8.96
N ALA A 276 9.95 12.15 -9.12
CA ALA A 276 10.56 11.34 -8.07
C ALA A 276 10.88 12.20 -6.83
N ALA A 277 11.46 13.39 -7.01
CA ALA A 277 11.73 14.32 -5.92
C ALA A 277 10.46 14.73 -5.15
N THR A 278 9.33 14.94 -5.86
CA THR A 278 8.05 15.23 -5.22
C THR A 278 7.57 14.04 -4.38
N VAL A 279 7.71 12.82 -4.91
CA VAL A 279 7.34 11.58 -4.22
C VAL A 279 8.23 11.35 -2.99
N SER A 280 9.54 11.45 -3.13
CA SER A 280 10.49 11.32 -2.01
C SER A 280 10.22 12.37 -0.94
N GLY A 281 10.03 13.65 -1.31
CA GLY A 281 9.72 14.70 -0.34
C GLY A 281 8.40 14.48 0.43
N LEU A 282 7.42 13.79 -0.17
CA LEU A 282 6.20 13.38 0.53
C LEU A 282 6.43 12.24 1.52
N ILE A 283 7.33 11.30 1.17
CA ILE A 283 7.72 10.21 2.05
C ILE A 283 8.57 10.77 3.21
N ASP A 284 9.56 11.61 2.92
CA ASP A 284 10.45 12.23 3.90
C ASP A 284 9.69 13.11 4.89
N ALA A 285 8.84 14.02 4.40
CA ALA A 285 8.00 14.88 5.26
C ALA A 285 7.07 14.07 6.17
N TRP A 286 6.79 12.82 5.81
CA TRP A 286 6.01 11.93 6.65
C TRP A 286 6.88 11.16 7.66
N LEU A 287 8.02 10.63 7.22
CA LEU A 287 8.94 9.84 8.06
C LEU A 287 9.62 10.68 9.15
N GLU A 288 9.89 11.96 8.86
CA GLU A 288 10.57 12.90 9.78
C GLU A 288 9.71 13.23 11.03
N ASP A 289 8.38 13.28 10.87
CA ASP A 289 7.40 13.60 11.93
C ASP A 289 6.73 12.37 12.58
N ALA A 290 7.09 11.16 12.14
CA ALA A 290 6.50 9.91 12.59
C ALA A 290 7.33 9.25 13.70
N ALA A 291 6.68 8.84 14.80
CA ALA A 291 7.30 7.95 15.76
C ALA A 291 7.64 6.59 15.11
N HIS A 292 8.58 5.82 15.68
CA HIS A 292 8.97 4.51 15.12
C HIS A 292 7.78 3.58 14.83
N ASP A 293 6.81 3.51 15.75
CA ASP A 293 5.61 2.69 15.55
C ASP A 293 4.73 3.23 14.40
N ASP A 294 4.63 4.55 14.25
CA ASP A 294 3.90 5.18 13.15
C ASP A 294 4.53 4.86 11.79
N ARG A 295 5.89 4.80 11.72
CA ARG A 295 6.71 4.38 10.55
C ARG A 295 6.32 2.99 10.05
N ARG A 296 6.19 2.05 11.00
CA ARG A 296 5.79 0.66 10.74
C ARG A 296 4.34 0.57 10.28
N ASP A 297 3.42 1.20 11.00
CA ASP A 297 1.98 1.16 10.69
C ASP A 297 1.66 1.69 9.29
N PHE A 298 2.36 2.73 8.83
CA PHE A 298 2.18 3.25 7.48
C PHE A 298 2.76 2.34 6.42
N THR A 299 3.96 1.80 6.64
CA THR A 299 4.58 0.86 5.72
C THR A 299 3.63 -0.32 5.52
N ASP A 300 3.06 -0.82 6.62
CA ASP A 300 2.06 -1.89 6.58
C ASP A 300 0.78 -1.47 5.85
N ALA A 301 0.24 -0.29 6.13
CA ALA A 301 -0.95 0.22 5.46
C ALA A 301 -0.74 0.45 3.95
N LEU A 302 0.42 1.00 3.55
CA LEU A 302 0.78 1.26 2.15
C LEU A 302 0.86 -0.04 1.36
N PHE A 303 1.63 -1.03 1.84
CA PHE A 303 1.80 -2.29 1.13
C PHE A 303 0.56 -3.18 1.21
N THR A 304 -0.24 -3.09 2.27
CA THR A 304 -1.57 -3.73 2.33
C THR A 304 -2.52 -3.13 1.29
N ALA A 305 -2.56 -1.79 1.14
CA ALA A 305 -3.39 -1.12 0.15
C ALA A 305 -2.96 -1.47 -1.29
N LEU A 306 -1.64 -1.52 -1.55
CA LEU A 306 -1.10 -1.96 -2.84
C LEU A 306 -1.44 -3.43 -3.13
N GLY A 307 -1.45 -4.30 -2.11
CA GLY A 307 -1.78 -5.72 -2.22
C GLY A 307 -3.28 -6.03 -2.33
N ALA A 308 -4.15 -5.14 -1.87
CA ALA A 308 -5.60 -5.34 -1.85
C ALA A 308 -6.21 -5.54 -3.26
N GLY A 309 -5.54 -5.04 -4.30
CA GLY A 309 -5.91 -5.26 -5.72
C GLY A 309 -5.45 -6.60 -6.31
N GLY A 310 -4.89 -7.51 -5.50
CA GLY A 310 -4.32 -8.78 -5.96
C GLY A 310 -2.97 -8.62 -6.69
N ALA A 311 -2.35 -7.44 -6.62
CA ALA A 311 -0.99 -7.25 -7.10
C ALA A 311 -0.04 -8.01 -6.17
N THR A 312 0.77 -8.88 -6.73
CA THR A 312 1.88 -9.52 -6.01
C THR A 312 3.18 -8.76 -6.23
N LEU A 313 3.28 -8.02 -7.35
CA LEU A 313 4.45 -7.28 -7.79
C LEU A 313 4.19 -5.78 -7.85
N VAL A 314 5.21 -4.98 -7.58
CA VAL A 314 5.13 -3.50 -7.69
C VAL A 314 4.81 -3.07 -9.13
N GLN A 315 5.38 -3.78 -10.10
CA GLN A 315 5.09 -3.55 -11.53
C GLN A 315 3.67 -3.94 -11.95
N ASP A 316 3.01 -4.85 -11.22
CA ASP A 316 1.61 -5.21 -11.48
C ASP A 316 0.66 -4.08 -11.09
N VAL A 317 1.01 -3.33 -10.04
CA VAL A 317 0.28 -2.11 -9.64
C VAL A 317 0.27 -1.09 -10.78
N ALA A 318 1.38 -0.94 -11.50
CA ALA A 318 1.48 -0.01 -12.63
C ALA A 318 0.71 -0.45 -13.89
N ARG A 319 0.29 -1.73 -13.98
CA ARG A 319 -0.32 -2.31 -15.19
C ARG A 319 -1.83 -2.54 -15.08
N ARG A 320 -2.40 -2.65 -13.87
CA ARG A 320 -3.76 -3.19 -13.67
C ARG A 320 -4.87 -2.17 -13.37
N ASP A 321 -4.58 -0.89 -13.15
CA ASP A 321 -5.63 0.12 -13.01
C ASP A 321 -5.14 1.53 -13.38
N HIS A 322 -6.03 2.50 -13.54
CA HIS A 322 -5.72 3.89 -13.92
C HIS A 322 -4.87 4.70 -12.90
N GLY A 323 -4.17 4.03 -11.98
CA GLY A 323 -3.29 4.63 -10.99
C GLY A 323 -1.91 3.99 -11.00
N SER A 324 -0.86 4.79 -11.15
CA SER A 324 0.53 4.35 -10.99
C SER A 324 0.88 4.21 -9.49
N PHE A 325 1.97 3.51 -9.12
CA PHE A 325 2.45 3.40 -7.73
C PHE A 325 2.49 4.77 -7.03
N GLU A 326 2.91 5.81 -7.76
CA GLU A 326 2.92 7.17 -7.26
C GLU A 326 1.52 7.69 -6.93
N SER A 327 0.50 7.39 -7.75
CA SER A 327 -0.87 7.85 -7.50
C SER A 327 -1.46 7.26 -6.22
N VAL A 328 -1.16 6.00 -5.91
CA VAL A 328 -1.58 5.34 -4.66
C VAL A 328 -0.88 5.99 -3.48
N LEU A 329 0.44 6.17 -3.58
CA LEU A 329 1.21 6.85 -2.56
C LEU A 329 0.75 8.31 -2.34
N PHE A 330 0.51 9.07 -3.41
CA PHE A 330 -0.07 10.41 -3.35
C PHE A 330 -1.43 10.39 -2.64
N SER A 331 -2.29 9.41 -2.92
CA SER A 331 -3.60 9.29 -2.28
C SER A 331 -3.49 8.97 -0.78
N LEU A 332 -2.54 8.14 -0.37
CA LEU A 332 -2.34 7.72 1.02
C LEU A 332 -1.65 8.82 1.86
N VAL A 333 -0.62 9.47 1.32
CA VAL A 333 0.04 10.58 2.02
C VAL A 333 -0.92 11.77 2.13
N ARG A 334 -1.71 12.04 1.10
CA ARG A 334 -2.73 13.09 1.12
C ARG A 334 -3.86 12.76 2.08
N SER A 335 -4.35 11.52 2.11
CA SER A 335 -5.41 11.13 3.04
C SER A 335 -4.97 11.29 4.49
N ARG A 336 -3.74 10.92 4.88
CA ARG A 336 -3.24 11.07 6.27
C ARG A 336 -2.87 12.52 6.64
N SER A 337 -2.29 13.30 5.72
CA SER A 337 -1.99 14.73 5.95
C SER A 337 -3.25 15.60 6.02
N GLU A 338 -4.28 15.29 5.21
CA GLU A 338 -5.63 15.86 5.38
C GLU A 338 -6.30 15.34 6.65
N THR A 339 -6.05 14.10 7.10
CA THR A 339 -6.59 13.58 8.37
C THR A 339 -6.02 14.32 9.59
N ARG A 340 -4.73 14.63 9.67
CA ARG A 340 -4.16 15.42 10.78
C ARG A 340 -4.60 16.89 10.78
N ARG A 341 -4.65 17.56 9.62
CA ARG A 341 -5.10 18.97 9.51
C ARG A 341 -6.62 19.13 9.60
N SER A 342 -7.38 18.18 9.05
CA SER A 342 -8.85 18.20 9.11
C SER A 342 -9.38 17.70 10.45
N LEU A 343 -8.80 16.70 11.13
CA LEU A 343 -9.26 16.36 12.50
C LEU A 343 -9.01 17.50 13.48
N GLY A 344 -7.84 18.17 13.44
CA GLY A 344 -7.59 19.29 14.34
C GLY A 344 -8.55 20.47 14.13
N THR A 345 -9.00 20.68 12.90
CA THR A 345 -9.89 21.79 12.53
C THR A 345 -11.35 21.41 12.67
N THR A 346 -11.75 20.23 12.19
CA THR A 346 -13.09 19.64 12.32
C THR A 346 -13.39 19.31 13.77
N VAL A 347 -12.49 18.74 14.57
CA VAL A 347 -12.73 18.52 16.01
C VAL A 347 -12.82 19.85 16.76
N ARG A 348 -12.06 20.89 16.40
CA ARG A 348 -12.24 22.23 17.00
C ARG A 348 -13.55 22.89 16.60
N VAL A 349 -13.96 22.76 15.34
CA VAL A 349 -15.23 23.28 14.83
C VAL A 349 -16.41 22.51 15.41
N LEU A 350 -16.32 21.18 15.47
CA LEU A 350 -17.31 20.27 16.06
C LEU A 350 -17.38 20.46 17.58
N ARG A 351 -16.25 20.64 18.27
CA ARG A 351 -16.23 20.96 19.72
C ARG A 351 -16.76 22.36 20.01
N ARG A 352 -16.59 23.34 19.12
CA ARG A 352 -17.23 24.66 19.22
C ARG A 352 -18.73 24.63 18.87
N ALA A 353 -19.14 23.78 17.93
CA ALA A 353 -20.53 23.59 17.54
C ALA A 353 -21.31 22.79 18.60
N VAL A 354 -20.71 21.74 19.17
CA VAL A 354 -21.30 20.88 20.21
C VAL A 354 -21.33 21.58 21.57
N ARG A 355 -20.38 22.48 21.88
CA ARG A 355 -20.43 23.29 23.10
C ARG A 355 -21.44 24.44 23.05
N ARG A 356 -22.08 24.70 21.91
CA ARG A 356 -23.05 25.79 21.74
C ARG A 356 -24.47 25.31 21.43
N VAL A 357 -24.72 24.00 21.38
CA VAL A 357 -26.05 23.49 21.03
C VAL A 357 -26.52 22.50 22.08
N ASP A 358 -27.66 22.82 22.67
CA ASP A 358 -28.41 22.00 23.59
C ASP A 358 -28.76 20.64 22.94
N THR A 359 -28.12 19.57 23.42
CA THR A 359 -28.19 18.22 22.81
C THR A 359 -29.53 17.54 23.05
N SER A 360 -30.30 18.00 24.04
CA SER A 360 -31.62 17.47 24.39
C SER A 360 -32.71 17.84 23.38
N GLU A 361 -32.52 18.92 22.62
CA GLU A 361 -33.50 19.46 21.66
C GLU A 361 -33.27 18.95 20.22
N LEU A 362 -32.03 18.58 19.88
CA LEU A 362 -31.64 18.05 18.56
C LEU A 362 -32.17 16.62 18.32
N LEU A 363 -32.26 15.81 19.38
CA LEU A 363 -32.79 14.43 19.33
C LEU A 363 -34.30 14.36 19.09
N ARG A 364 -35.04 15.49 19.20
CA ARG A 364 -36.50 15.53 18.99
C ARG A 364 -36.94 15.60 17.53
N ARG A 365 -36.03 15.72 16.55
CA ARG A 365 -36.40 15.77 15.12
C ARG A 365 -35.76 14.62 14.33
N GLY A 366 -36.62 13.77 13.77
CA GLY A 366 -36.24 12.54 13.07
C GLY A 366 -35.25 12.70 11.91
N GLN A 367 -35.16 13.88 11.28
CA GLN A 367 -34.23 14.13 10.16
C GLN A 367 -32.76 14.17 10.56
N MET A 368 -32.43 14.73 11.74
CA MET A 368 -31.04 14.76 12.20
C MET A 368 -30.56 13.38 12.66
N VAL A 369 -31.45 12.64 13.34
CA VAL A 369 -31.21 11.25 13.72
C VAL A 369 -31.02 10.37 12.48
N ARG A 370 -31.84 10.58 11.44
CA ARG A 370 -31.70 9.89 10.15
C ARG A 370 -30.37 10.17 9.48
N GLY A 371 -29.95 11.44 9.41
CA GLY A 371 -28.66 11.83 8.83
C GLY A 371 -27.47 11.24 9.61
N ALA A 372 -27.52 11.25 10.94
CA ALA A 372 -26.49 10.64 11.78
C ALA A 372 -26.44 9.11 11.63
N LEU A 373 -27.60 8.44 11.57
CA LEU A 373 -27.69 7.00 11.34
C LEU A 373 -27.12 6.61 9.97
N LEU A 374 -27.40 7.38 8.93
CA LEU A 374 -26.83 7.19 7.59
C LEU A 374 -25.31 7.29 7.61
N VAL A 375 -24.73 8.25 8.31
CA VAL A 375 -23.28 8.35 8.45
C VAL A 375 -22.70 7.15 9.19
N VAL A 376 -23.30 6.72 10.30
CA VAL A 376 -22.83 5.56 11.08
C VAL A 376 -22.89 4.27 10.26
N VAL A 377 -24.00 4.03 9.56
CA VAL A 377 -24.15 2.88 8.66
C VAL A 377 -23.17 2.96 7.50
N GLY A 378 -22.95 4.16 6.95
CA GLY A 378 -21.97 4.37 5.88
C GLY A 378 -20.54 4.08 6.31
N VAL A 379 -20.14 4.50 7.52
CA VAL A 379 -18.83 4.18 8.10
C VAL A 379 -18.69 2.66 8.32
N LEU A 380 -19.72 1.99 8.84
CA LEU A 380 -19.72 0.53 8.99
C LEU A 380 -19.49 -0.19 7.64
N PHE A 381 -20.12 0.30 6.56
CA PHE A 381 -19.98 -0.25 5.21
C PHE A 381 -18.57 -0.04 4.62
N VAL A 382 -17.88 1.03 5.00
CA VAL A 382 -16.51 1.33 4.56
C VAL A 382 -15.48 0.51 5.33
N GLU A 383 -15.61 0.45 6.66
CA GLU A 383 -14.64 -0.22 7.55
C GLU A 383 -14.75 -1.75 7.48
N ALA A 384 -15.97 -2.30 7.32
CA ALA A 384 -16.20 -3.73 7.36
C ALA A 384 -17.30 -4.18 6.36
N PRO A 385 -17.06 -4.09 5.04
CA PRO A 385 -18.09 -4.28 4.01
C PRO A 385 -18.80 -5.64 4.08
N VAL A 386 -18.07 -6.73 4.34
CA VAL A 386 -18.63 -8.09 4.44
C VAL A 386 -19.50 -8.23 5.69
N VAL A 387 -18.99 -7.76 6.83
CA VAL A 387 -19.70 -7.83 8.12
C VAL A 387 -20.94 -6.92 8.11
N ALA A 388 -20.84 -5.74 7.51
CA ALA A 388 -21.94 -4.78 7.40
C ALA A 388 -23.12 -5.36 6.61
N LEU A 389 -22.85 -6.03 5.48
CA LEU A 389 -23.86 -6.75 4.71
C LEU A 389 -24.49 -7.89 5.53
N GLN A 390 -23.69 -8.69 6.21
CA GLN A 390 -24.19 -9.80 7.02
C GLN A 390 -25.08 -9.31 8.18
N VAL A 391 -24.65 -8.27 8.89
CA VAL A 391 -25.40 -7.67 10.00
C VAL A 391 -26.70 -7.05 9.50
N LEU A 392 -26.66 -6.32 8.37
CA LEU A 392 -27.86 -5.73 7.79
C LEU A 392 -28.86 -6.80 7.31
N GLY A 393 -28.35 -7.85 6.67
CA GLY A 393 -29.13 -8.99 6.20
C GLY A 393 -29.79 -9.78 7.32
N ALA A 394 -29.02 -10.09 8.35
CA ALA A 394 -29.51 -10.77 9.56
C ALA A 394 -30.57 -9.92 10.26
N PHE A 395 -30.33 -8.61 10.40
CA PHE A 395 -31.29 -7.69 11.00
C PHE A 395 -32.59 -7.58 10.19
N ALA A 396 -32.51 -7.45 8.86
CA ALA A 396 -33.70 -7.37 8.02
C ALA A 396 -34.50 -8.67 8.03
N THR A 397 -33.82 -9.81 7.99
CA THR A 397 -34.44 -11.14 8.09
C THR A 397 -35.11 -11.33 9.45
N PHE A 398 -34.46 -10.87 10.53
CA PHE A 398 -35.03 -10.86 11.87
C PHE A 398 -36.31 -10.02 11.94
N VAL A 399 -36.30 -8.79 11.41
CA VAL A 399 -37.46 -7.89 11.42
C VAL A 399 -38.63 -8.49 10.63
N VAL A 400 -38.39 -8.98 9.40
CA VAL A 400 -39.44 -9.63 8.58
C VAL A 400 -40.05 -10.81 9.32
N SER A 401 -39.20 -11.61 9.96
CA SER A 401 -39.62 -12.78 10.71
C SER A 401 -40.45 -12.44 11.95
N VAL A 402 -40.07 -11.41 12.69
CA VAL A 402 -40.87 -10.89 13.80
C VAL A 402 -42.22 -10.38 13.31
N VAL A 403 -42.27 -9.65 12.19
CA VAL A 403 -43.53 -9.17 11.60
C VAL A 403 -44.44 -10.34 11.19
N VAL A 404 -43.89 -11.34 10.51
CA VAL A 404 -44.62 -12.55 10.11
C VAL A 404 -45.12 -13.31 11.34
N ALA A 405 -44.27 -13.52 12.34
CA ALA A 405 -44.64 -14.19 13.58
C ALA A 405 -45.76 -13.44 14.32
N VAL A 406 -45.67 -12.12 14.44
CA VAL A 406 -46.72 -11.30 15.06
C VAL A 406 -48.03 -11.38 14.27
N ARG A 407 -47.99 -11.36 12.93
CA ARG A 407 -49.19 -11.52 12.10
C ARG A 407 -49.81 -12.91 12.25
N LEU A 408 -49.00 -13.96 12.24
CA LEU A 408 -49.45 -15.34 12.45
C LEU A 408 -50.03 -15.53 13.85
N LEU A 409 -49.40 -14.97 14.88
CA LEU A 409 -49.91 -14.99 16.26
C LEU A 409 -51.24 -14.25 16.39
N ARG A 410 -51.38 -13.08 15.76
CA ARG A 410 -52.65 -12.34 15.74
C ARG A 410 -53.75 -13.09 14.98
N TYR A 411 -53.41 -13.74 13.87
CA TYR A 411 -54.33 -14.57 13.11
C TYR A 411 -54.78 -15.79 13.92
N ALA A 412 -53.83 -16.54 14.49
CA ALA A 412 -54.11 -17.70 15.32
C ALA A 412 -54.92 -17.33 16.57
N ALA A 413 -54.63 -16.20 17.22
CA ALA A 413 -55.42 -15.70 18.35
C ALA A 413 -56.85 -15.35 17.96
N ARG A 414 -57.07 -14.82 16.76
CA ARG A 414 -58.40 -14.43 16.25
C ARG A 414 -59.26 -15.64 15.85
N TYR A 415 -58.67 -16.66 15.23
CA TYR A 415 -59.39 -17.81 14.66
C TYR A 415 -59.23 -19.13 15.45
N ARG A 416 -58.66 -19.07 16.67
CA ARG A 416 -58.39 -20.26 17.52
C ARG A 416 -59.61 -21.14 17.76
N LYS A 417 -60.79 -20.54 17.95
CA LYS A 417 -62.03 -21.25 18.28
C LYS A 417 -62.69 -21.89 17.06
N GLU A 418 -62.49 -21.34 15.86
CA GLU A 418 -63.07 -21.85 14.61
C GLU A 418 -62.26 -23.04 14.05
N HIS A 419 -60.97 -23.14 14.35
CA HIS A 419 -60.09 -24.20 13.87
C HIS A 419 -59.65 -25.21 14.94
N GLU A 420 -60.22 -25.18 16.14
CA GLU A 420 -59.91 -26.09 17.26
C GLU A 420 -58.40 -26.21 17.63
N VAL A 421 -57.59 -25.21 17.33
CA VAL A 421 -56.13 -25.30 17.49
C VAL A 421 -55.73 -25.11 18.96
N ARG A 422 -55.03 -26.12 19.52
CA ARG A 422 -54.50 -26.09 20.89
C ARG A 422 -53.22 -25.26 20.98
N TRP A 423 -53.06 -24.48 22.05
CA TRP A 423 -51.89 -23.62 22.33
C TRP A 423 -50.51 -24.27 22.15
N PRO A 424 -50.29 -25.55 22.52
CA PRO A 424 -48.98 -26.20 22.35
C PRO A 424 -48.54 -26.31 20.88
N TRP A 425 -49.47 -26.45 19.93
CA TRP A 425 -49.14 -26.52 18.50
C TRP A 425 -48.75 -25.15 17.94
N ILE A 426 -49.39 -24.08 18.41
CA ILE A 426 -49.01 -22.70 18.07
C ILE A 426 -47.63 -22.39 18.64
N ALA A 427 -47.39 -22.73 19.91
CA ALA A 427 -46.09 -22.55 20.55
C ALA A 427 -44.98 -23.38 19.88
N GLY A 428 -45.27 -24.63 19.53
CA GLY A 428 -44.36 -25.50 18.78
C GLY A 428 -44.03 -24.99 17.38
N GLY A 429 -45.03 -24.45 16.67
CA GLY A 429 -44.81 -23.82 15.35
C GLY A 429 -43.97 -22.55 15.43
N VAL A 430 -44.18 -21.71 16.44
CA VAL A 430 -43.35 -20.52 16.70
C VAL A 430 -41.92 -20.92 17.07
N PHE A 431 -41.76 -21.97 17.87
CA PHE A 431 -40.44 -22.49 18.24
C PHE A 431 -39.69 -23.09 17.05
N ALA A 432 -40.36 -23.90 16.22
CA ALA A 432 -39.79 -24.46 14.99
C ALA A 432 -39.40 -23.36 13.99
N PHE A 433 -40.23 -22.32 13.85
CA PHE A 433 -39.93 -21.15 13.02
C PHE A 433 -38.72 -20.36 13.56
N ALA A 434 -38.62 -20.16 14.88
CA ALA A 434 -37.47 -19.54 15.51
C ALA A 434 -36.17 -20.35 15.30
N LEU A 435 -36.25 -21.68 15.37
CA LEU A 435 -35.11 -22.57 15.11
C LEU A 435 -34.65 -22.50 13.65
N LEU A 436 -35.60 -22.43 12.71
CA LEU A 436 -35.34 -22.30 11.28
C LEU A 436 -34.66 -20.95 10.95
N LEU A 437 -34.97 -19.89 11.70
CA LEU A 437 -34.31 -18.58 11.60
C LEU A 437 -32.88 -18.57 12.12
N VAL A 438 -32.61 -19.26 13.22
CA VAL A 438 -31.24 -19.43 13.73
C VAL A 438 -30.39 -20.25 12.75
N GLY A 439 -30.99 -21.22 12.07
CA GLY A 439 -30.35 -21.96 10.98
C GLY A 439 -30.01 -21.07 9.77
N LEU A 440 -30.92 -20.20 9.36
CA LEU A 440 -30.73 -19.25 8.24
C LEU A 440 -29.68 -18.15 8.54
N ALA A 441 -29.49 -17.77 9.79
CA ALA A 441 -28.52 -16.74 10.19
C ALA A 441 -27.04 -17.14 10.02
N ASN A 442 -26.76 -18.44 9.82
CA ASN A 442 -25.40 -18.98 9.69
C ASN A 442 -24.97 -19.26 8.24
N VAL A 443 -25.77 -18.92 7.24
CA VAL A 443 -25.50 -19.27 5.85
C VAL A 443 -25.07 -18.02 5.07
N GLU A 444 -23.98 -18.14 4.30
CA GLU A 444 -23.54 -17.15 3.30
C GLU A 444 -24.64 -16.78 2.27
N SER A 445 -25.78 -17.50 2.26
CA SER A 445 -26.95 -17.26 1.41
C SER A 445 -27.74 -15.99 1.74
N LEU A 446 -27.42 -15.28 2.84
CA LEU A 446 -28.04 -13.99 3.16
C LEU A 446 -27.59 -12.84 2.26
N VAL A 447 -26.55 -13.00 1.44
CA VAL A 447 -26.06 -11.97 0.51
C VAL A 447 -27.17 -11.56 -0.49
N THR A 448 -27.79 -12.53 -1.15
CA THR A 448 -28.85 -12.31 -2.15
C THR A 448 -30.05 -11.55 -1.62
N PRO A 449 -30.72 -11.97 -0.52
CA PRO A 449 -31.84 -11.23 0.03
C PRO A 449 -31.42 -9.85 0.56
N THR A 450 -30.18 -9.70 1.07
CA THR A 450 -29.70 -8.40 1.56
C THR A 450 -29.49 -7.40 0.42
N ASN A 451 -28.85 -7.82 -0.67
CA ASN A 451 -28.67 -6.97 -1.84
C ASN A 451 -30.01 -6.60 -2.50
N LEU A 452 -30.97 -7.52 -2.52
CA LEU A 452 -32.34 -7.23 -2.99
C LEU A 452 -33.03 -6.16 -2.15
N LEU A 453 -32.95 -6.29 -0.82
CA LEU A 453 -33.54 -5.33 0.12
C LEU A 453 -32.82 -3.98 0.08
N LEU A 454 -31.49 -3.98 0.01
CA LEU A 454 -30.67 -2.78 -0.13
C LEU A 454 -30.99 -2.06 -1.44
N GLY A 455 -31.11 -2.80 -2.55
CA GLY A 455 -31.49 -2.26 -3.86
C GLY A 455 -32.87 -1.62 -3.85
N ALA A 456 -33.87 -2.30 -3.29
CA ALA A 456 -35.21 -1.76 -3.12
C ALA A 456 -35.24 -0.50 -2.22
N ALA A 457 -34.47 -0.50 -1.13
CA ALA A 457 -34.37 0.64 -0.22
C ALA A 457 -33.72 1.86 -0.89
N LEU A 458 -32.65 1.65 -1.65
CA LEU A 458 -31.95 2.72 -2.40
C LEU A 458 -32.84 3.33 -3.49
N ILE A 459 -33.59 2.51 -4.23
CA ILE A 459 -34.56 3.00 -5.22
C ILE A 459 -35.66 3.81 -4.53
N ALA A 460 -36.22 3.32 -3.42
CA ALA A 460 -37.24 4.04 -2.66
C ALA A 460 -36.72 5.37 -2.11
N ALA A 461 -35.49 5.39 -1.58
CA ALA A 461 -34.82 6.59 -1.10
C ALA A 461 -34.56 7.60 -2.24
N GLY A 462 -34.18 7.10 -3.43
CA GLY A 462 -34.00 7.93 -4.62
C GLY A 462 -35.31 8.56 -5.07
N CYS A 463 -36.39 7.77 -5.16
CA CYS A 463 -37.73 8.28 -5.47
C CYS A 463 -38.23 9.30 -4.45
N SER A 464 -37.96 9.10 -3.15
CA SER A 464 -38.29 10.07 -2.11
C SER A 464 -37.51 11.37 -2.31
N SER A 465 -36.20 11.29 -2.55
CA SER A 465 -35.32 12.46 -2.73
C SER A 465 -35.69 13.24 -3.99
N ALA A 466 -36.13 12.56 -5.05
CA ALA A 466 -36.63 13.20 -6.26
C ALA A 466 -37.92 13.99 -6.00
N LYS A 467 -38.88 13.40 -5.26
CA LYS A 467 -40.13 14.09 -4.87
C LYS A 467 -39.87 15.38 -4.10
N ASP A 468 -38.85 15.40 -3.25
CA ASP A 468 -38.46 16.59 -2.48
C ASP A 468 -37.64 17.60 -3.31
N GLY A 469 -36.82 17.12 -4.25
CA GLY A 469 -35.92 17.92 -5.08
C GLY A 469 -36.62 18.69 -6.20
N PHE A 470 -37.59 18.07 -6.90
CA PHE A 470 -38.28 18.69 -8.04
C PHE A 470 -38.99 20.02 -7.70
N PRO A 471 -39.78 20.14 -6.61
CA PRO A 471 -40.41 21.39 -6.23
C PRO A 471 -39.40 22.50 -5.88
N LEU A 472 -38.25 22.13 -5.30
CA LEU A 472 -37.21 23.08 -4.90
C LEU A 472 -36.43 23.62 -6.10
N LEU A 473 -36.23 22.81 -7.14
CA LEU A 473 -35.55 23.22 -8.37
C LEU A 473 -36.45 24.12 -9.24
N TYR A 474 -37.74 23.75 -9.41
CA TYR A 474 -38.64 24.41 -10.36
C TYR A 474 -39.48 25.56 -9.77
N ARG A 475 -39.89 25.49 -8.48
CA ARG A 475 -40.83 26.48 -7.89
C ARG A 475 -40.14 27.55 -7.03
N ARG A 476 -38.86 27.39 -6.67
CA ARG A 476 -38.12 28.34 -5.80
C ARG A 476 -36.67 28.52 -6.26
N PRO A 477 -36.38 29.41 -7.24
CA PRO A 477 -35.04 29.58 -7.83
C PRO A 477 -33.93 29.86 -6.81
N ARG A 478 -34.24 30.61 -5.73
CA ARG A 478 -33.32 30.88 -4.61
C ARG A 478 -32.90 29.64 -3.80
N ARG A 479 -33.52 28.47 -4.02
CA ARG A 479 -33.17 27.16 -3.43
C ARG A 479 -32.80 26.12 -4.51
N GLY A 480 -32.56 26.56 -5.74
CA GLY A 480 -32.28 25.68 -6.89
C GLY A 480 -31.08 24.75 -6.66
N MET A 481 -30.03 25.22 -5.99
CA MET A 481 -28.86 24.40 -5.66
C MET A 481 -29.20 23.22 -4.74
N ARG A 482 -30.12 23.41 -3.77
CA ARG A 482 -30.60 22.33 -2.90
C ARG A 482 -31.47 21.34 -3.65
N GLY A 483 -32.32 21.82 -4.56
CA GLY A 483 -33.10 20.97 -5.46
C GLY A 483 -32.20 20.13 -6.38
N ALA A 484 -31.16 20.73 -6.95
CA ALA A 484 -30.20 20.04 -7.81
C ALA A 484 -29.42 18.95 -7.06
N LEU A 485 -28.93 19.23 -5.85
CA LEU A 485 -28.22 18.25 -5.02
C LEU A 485 -29.12 17.06 -4.63
N LEU A 486 -30.39 17.30 -4.30
CA LEU A 486 -31.36 16.23 -4.01
C LEU A 486 -31.67 15.36 -5.25
N LEU A 487 -31.74 15.96 -6.44
CA LEU A 487 -31.96 15.23 -7.69
C LEU A 487 -30.73 14.43 -8.13
N ILE A 488 -29.52 14.96 -7.91
CA ILE A 488 -28.27 14.22 -8.11
C ILE A 488 -28.21 13.02 -7.14
N SER A 489 -28.48 13.26 -5.86
CA SER A 489 -28.55 12.17 -4.86
C SER A 489 -29.61 11.13 -5.22
N ALA A 490 -30.76 11.56 -5.77
CA ALA A 490 -31.81 10.66 -6.23
C ALA A 490 -31.35 9.77 -7.39
N ALA A 491 -30.68 10.36 -8.39
CA ALA A 491 -30.16 9.62 -9.54
C ALA A 491 -29.10 8.60 -9.11
N VAL A 492 -28.16 8.99 -8.23
CA VAL A 492 -27.12 8.11 -7.69
C VAL A 492 -27.74 6.97 -6.87
N ALA A 493 -28.71 7.25 -6.02
CA ALA A 493 -29.40 6.24 -5.22
C ALA A 493 -30.13 5.21 -6.10
N VAL A 494 -30.85 5.66 -7.14
CA VAL A 494 -31.54 4.75 -8.06
C VAL A 494 -30.54 3.90 -8.84
N LEU A 495 -29.45 4.49 -9.34
CA LEU A 495 -28.43 3.75 -10.07
C LEU A 495 -27.77 2.68 -9.19
N MET A 496 -27.36 3.04 -7.98
CA MET A 496 -26.81 2.09 -7.00
C MET A 496 -27.84 1.01 -6.64
N GLY A 497 -29.11 1.38 -6.50
CA GLY A 497 -30.17 0.42 -6.23
C GLY A 497 -30.38 -0.59 -7.38
N VAL A 498 -30.30 -0.15 -8.63
CA VAL A 498 -30.34 -1.05 -9.81
C VAL A 498 -29.12 -1.97 -9.82
N VAL A 499 -27.92 -1.45 -9.55
CA VAL A 499 -26.71 -2.27 -9.49
C VAL A 499 -26.84 -3.34 -8.39
N ALA A 500 -27.30 -2.98 -7.18
CA ALA A 500 -27.54 -3.93 -6.10
C ALA A 500 -28.53 -5.05 -6.48
N LEU A 501 -29.56 -4.74 -7.28
CA LEU A 501 -30.52 -5.74 -7.77
C LEU A 501 -29.90 -6.67 -8.82
N VAL A 502 -29.10 -6.12 -9.74
CA VAL A 502 -28.47 -6.89 -10.84
C VAL A 502 -27.36 -7.80 -10.32
N THR A 503 -26.64 -7.37 -9.29
CA THR A 503 -25.52 -8.12 -8.70
C THR A 503 -25.93 -8.81 -7.39
N ALA A 504 -27.21 -9.15 -7.23
CA ALA A 504 -27.73 -9.62 -5.95
C ALA A 504 -27.01 -10.87 -5.43
N ASP A 505 -26.60 -11.78 -6.32
CA ASP A 505 -25.91 -13.04 -6.02
C ASP A 505 -24.43 -12.90 -5.65
N ARG A 506 -23.85 -11.69 -5.74
CA ARG A 506 -22.41 -11.46 -5.54
C ARG A 506 -22.15 -10.38 -4.50
N VAL A 507 -21.11 -10.58 -3.69
CA VAL A 507 -20.53 -9.50 -2.87
C VAL A 507 -19.46 -8.79 -3.68
N MET A 508 -19.74 -7.57 -4.13
CA MET A 508 -18.75 -6.71 -4.77
C MET A 508 -18.23 -5.70 -3.74
N SER A 509 -17.09 -5.97 -3.10
CA SER A 509 -16.53 -5.10 -2.04
C SER A 509 -16.43 -3.63 -2.44
N LEU A 510 -16.07 -3.38 -3.70
CA LEU A 510 -15.98 -2.04 -4.29
C LEU A 510 -17.35 -1.34 -4.39
N PHE A 511 -18.42 -2.09 -4.70
CA PHE A 511 -19.79 -1.57 -4.71
C PHE A 511 -20.29 -1.25 -3.30
N VAL A 512 -20.00 -2.11 -2.32
CA VAL A 512 -20.38 -1.90 -0.91
C VAL A 512 -19.68 -0.66 -0.35
N LEU A 513 -18.41 -0.47 -0.69
CA LEU A 513 -17.65 0.74 -0.37
C LEU A 513 -18.30 2.00 -0.98
N GLN A 514 -18.71 1.94 -2.25
CA GLN A 514 -19.40 3.04 -2.93
C GLN A 514 -20.74 3.38 -2.27
N VAL A 515 -21.53 2.36 -1.87
CA VAL A 515 -22.78 2.55 -1.12
C VAL A 515 -22.50 3.15 0.27
N GLY A 516 -21.45 2.71 0.95
CA GLY A 516 -21.02 3.26 2.24
C GLY A 516 -20.63 4.74 2.15
N LEU A 517 -19.80 5.10 1.16
CA LEU A 517 -19.42 6.48 0.90
C LEU A 517 -20.63 7.35 0.53
N TYR A 518 -21.55 6.81 -0.27
CA TYR A 518 -22.80 7.49 -0.59
C TYR A 518 -23.63 7.79 0.67
N PHE A 519 -23.78 6.83 1.60
CA PHE A 519 -24.49 7.06 2.86
C PHE A 519 -23.83 8.11 3.75
N ILE A 520 -22.49 8.16 3.80
CA ILE A 520 -21.77 9.20 4.53
C ILE A 520 -22.07 10.58 3.94
N VAL A 521 -21.92 10.74 2.62
CA VAL A 521 -22.15 12.01 1.93
C VAL A 521 -23.60 12.44 2.05
N ALA A 522 -24.55 11.54 1.79
CA ALA A 522 -25.99 11.83 1.91
C ALA A 522 -26.39 12.21 3.34
N GLY A 523 -25.86 11.50 4.34
CA GLY A 523 -26.12 11.79 5.76
C GLY A 523 -25.54 13.14 6.20
N LEU A 524 -24.32 13.47 5.79
CA LEU A 524 -23.70 14.78 6.05
C LEU A 524 -24.48 15.93 5.40
N VAL A 525 -24.89 15.76 4.14
CA VAL A 525 -25.69 16.76 3.40
C VAL A 525 -27.04 16.98 4.09
N GLU A 526 -27.71 15.92 4.55
CA GLU A 526 -28.98 16.03 5.28
C GLU A 526 -28.82 16.76 6.62
N MET A 527 -27.75 16.46 7.37
CA MET A 527 -27.43 17.17 8.61
C MET A 527 -27.11 18.64 8.36
N LEU A 528 -26.31 18.94 7.32
CA LEU A 528 -25.98 20.32 6.92
C LEU A 528 -27.22 21.13 6.56
N PHE A 529 -28.15 20.54 5.79
CA PHE A 529 -29.41 21.22 5.47
C PHE A 529 -30.29 21.43 6.70
N THR A 530 -30.31 20.48 7.62
CA THR A 530 -31.07 20.60 8.88
C THR A 530 -30.52 21.73 9.76
N VAL A 531 -29.18 21.84 9.86
CA VAL A 531 -28.51 22.92 10.59
C VAL A 531 -28.72 24.27 9.89
N HIS A 532 -28.56 24.34 8.57
CA HIS A 532 -28.79 25.56 7.80
C HIS A 532 -30.23 26.07 7.93
N ASP A 533 -31.22 25.17 7.86
CA ASP A 533 -32.63 25.53 8.05
C ASP A 533 -32.95 25.98 9.49
N ARG A 534 -32.13 25.59 10.49
CA ARG A 534 -32.25 26.06 11.88
C ARG A 534 -31.66 27.45 12.03
N VAL A 535 -30.42 27.66 11.58
CA VAL A 535 -29.72 28.95 11.66
C VAL A 535 -30.53 30.03 10.96
N ARG A 536 -31.07 29.71 9.77
CA ARG A 536 -31.91 30.66 9.03
C ARG A 536 -33.23 30.96 9.75
N ARG A 537 -33.86 29.98 10.40
CA ARG A 537 -35.10 30.21 11.17
C ARG A 537 -34.86 31.07 12.40
N ALA A 538 -33.76 30.81 13.13
CA ALA A 538 -33.36 31.62 14.28
C ALA A 538 -33.09 33.09 13.88
N TYR A 539 -32.38 33.31 12.76
CA TYR A 539 -32.15 34.67 12.22
C TYR A 539 -33.43 35.37 11.77
N VAL A 540 -34.37 34.64 11.16
CA VAL A 540 -35.66 35.22 10.73
C VAL A 540 -36.52 35.57 11.94
N ASP A 541 -36.55 34.72 12.97
CA ASP A 541 -37.28 35.01 14.21
C ASP A 541 -36.64 36.19 14.98
N GLU A 542 -35.31 36.30 15.07
CA GLU A 542 -34.65 37.48 15.65
C GLU A 542 -34.96 38.77 14.88
N SER A 543 -34.91 38.73 13.54
CA SER A 543 -35.26 39.90 12.71
C SER A 543 -36.74 40.29 12.81
N ALA A 544 -37.64 39.30 12.96
CA ALA A 544 -39.07 39.54 13.13
C ALA A 544 -39.38 40.10 14.54
N ILE A 545 -38.61 39.70 15.56
CA ILE A 545 -38.69 40.25 16.92
C ILE A 545 -38.14 41.69 16.96
N GLU A 546 -37.04 41.98 16.26
CA GLU A 546 -36.52 43.36 16.12
C GLU A 546 -37.48 44.28 15.35
N ASP A 547 -38.13 43.78 14.29
CA ASP A 547 -39.14 44.55 13.56
C ASP A 547 -40.41 44.77 14.40
N LEU A 548 -40.87 43.77 15.17
CA LEU A 548 -41.98 43.94 16.13
C LEU A 548 -41.64 44.91 17.28
N ALA A 549 -40.37 44.95 17.73
CA ALA A 549 -39.91 45.90 18.72
C ALA A 549 -39.92 47.35 18.19
N LYS A 550 -39.60 47.55 16.91
CA LYS A 550 -39.72 48.86 16.23
C LYS A 550 -41.17 49.31 16.05
N PHE A 551 -42.08 48.39 15.73
CA PHE A 551 -43.52 48.70 15.67
C PHE A 551 -44.18 48.97 17.03
N GLY A 552 -43.58 48.49 18.13
CA GLY A 552 -44.04 48.76 19.49
C GLY A 552 -43.71 50.15 20.02
N ASP A 553 -42.62 50.77 19.52
CA ASP A 553 -42.20 52.13 19.91
C ASP A 553 -42.93 53.23 19.12
N ASP A 554 -43.30 52.99 17.86
CA ASP A 554 -44.08 53.95 17.06
C ASP A 554 -45.54 54.08 17.51
N ALA A 555 -46.07 53.14 18.32
CA ALA A 555 -47.42 53.22 18.89
C ALA A 555 -47.50 53.99 20.23
N ARG A 556 -46.38 54.56 20.71
CA ARG A 556 -46.34 55.42 21.91
C ARG A 556 -46.04 56.90 21.62
N VAL A 557 -46.00 57.30 20.34
CA VAL A 557 -45.93 58.70 19.94
C VAL A 557 -46.92 58.97 18.79
N SER A 558 -48.23 58.89 19.11
CA SER A 558 -49.27 59.77 18.56
C SER A 558 -50.56 59.61 19.35
#